data_AF-A0A1I0PZP1-F1
#
_entry.id   AF-A0A1I0PZP1-F1
#
_cell.length_a   1.000
_cell.length_b   1.000
_cell.length_c   1.000
_cell.angle_alpha   90.00
_cell.angle_beta   90.00
_cell.angle_gamma   90.00
#
_symmetry.space_group_name_H-M   'P 1'
#
loop_
_entity.id
_entity.type
_entity.pdbx_description
1 polymer ?
#
loop_
_entity_poly.entity_id
_entity_poly.type
_entity_poly.pdbx_seq_one_letter_code
_entity_poly.pdbx_strand_id
1 'polypeptide(L)'
;MRKRIGYSIVFAILLIAEILIGRFATGFVRSYIGDVLVIPTIYFLLRIIFSKDNIFSVYVLPLLCYCLGRVAEFLQLIDITGILGIDKGSLLGILIGGSFDLRDILAYLVGLYLIGIFLALESRRSTDGRKWWYPIAVFLHCTWGYTQTVGGLILYLWYIRCPHSYYGEVIRTKWPLKMGLSLGLFIFTPEDPREDDTSEAAAAERKLNEEMAVHEYGHTFQALLFGPLYLIVVGIPSLAWGLIPAFKKMRSDKGISYTSLFCEKWASDWGETVTGKKALRT
;
A
#
# COMPACT_ATOMS: atom_id res chain seq x y z
N MET A 1 -11.67 -11.39 21.40
CA MET A 1 -12.91 -10.72 21.87
C MET A 1 -12.65 -9.32 22.44
N ARG A 2 -11.75 -9.14 23.41
CA ARG A 2 -11.47 -7.82 24.04
C ARG A 2 -11.13 -6.69 23.04
N LYS A 3 -10.29 -6.96 22.03
CA LYS A 3 -9.95 -5.98 20.98
C LYS A 3 -11.15 -5.59 20.10
N ARG A 4 -12.01 -6.55 19.74
CA ARG A 4 -13.23 -6.29 18.97
C ARG A 4 -14.15 -5.32 19.69
N ILE A 5 -14.36 -5.53 20.99
CA ILE A 5 -15.18 -4.63 21.81
C ILE A 5 -14.58 -3.23 21.83
N GLY A 6 -13.25 -3.12 21.99
CA GLY A 6 -12.56 -1.84 21.90
C GLY A 6 -12.79 -1.12 20.58
N TYR A 7 -12.61 -1.82 19.44
CA TYR A 7 -12.86 -1.25 18.11
C TYR A 7 -14.33 -0.89 17.89
N SER A 8 -15.28 -1.70 18.38
CA SER A 8 -16.71 -1.39 18.33
C SER A 8 -17.07 -0.12 19.11
N ILE A 9 -16.48 0.09 20.28
CA ILE A 9 -16.70 1.31 21.07
C ILE A 9 -16.16 2.54 20.33
N VAL A 10 -14.93 2.46 19.80
CA VAL A 10 -14.34 3.58 19.04
C VAL A 10 -15.15 3.88 17.78
N PHE A 11 -15.56 2.84 17.04
CA PHE A 11 -16.45 2.98 15.89
C PHE A 11 -17.76 3.67 16.25
N ALA A 12 -18.44 3.24 17.33
CA ALA A 12 -19.69 3.85 17.76
C ALA A 12 -19.51 5.33 18.15
N ILE A 13 -18.42 5.67 18.84
CA ILE A 13 -18.11 7.07 19.20
C ILE A 13 -17.90 7.92 17.94
N LEU A 14 -17.10 7.44 16.98
CA LEU A 14 -16.84 8.15 15.73
C LEU A 14 -18.13 8.33 14.90
N LEU A 15 -18.93 7.27 14.77
CA LEU A 15 -20.20 7.32 14.05
C LEU A 15 -21.18 8.30 14.70
N ILE A 16 -21.30 8.30 16.03
CA ILE A 16 -22.13 9.27 16.75
C ILE A 16 -21.61 10.69 16.51
N ALA A 17 -20.29 10.91 16.57
CA ALA A 17 -19.69 12.20 16.30
C ALA A 17 -20.02 12.70 14.87
N GLU A 18 -19.91 11.84 13.86
CA GLU A 18 -20.28 12.17 12.47
C GLU A 18 -21.76 12.53 12.34
N ILE A 19 -22.66 11.76 12.97
CA ILE A 19 -24.11 12.06 12.96
C ILE A 19 -24.39 13.40 13.65
N LEU A 20 -23.73 13.69 14.78
CA LEU A 20 -23.90 14.96 15.49
C LEU A 20 -23.36 16.14 14.68
N ILE A 21 -22.19 15.99 14.05
CA ILE A 21 -21.60 17.00 13.17
C ILE A 21 -22.53 17.27 11.97
N GLY A 22 -22.99 16.21 11.29
CA GLY A 22 -23.87 16.33 10.13
C GLY A 22 -25.21 16.99 10.46
N ARG A 23 -25.75 16.75 11.66
CA ARG A 23 -27.05 17.27 12.10
C ARG A 23 -26.98 18.68 12.70
N PHE A 24 -25.95 18.98 13.49
CA PHE A 24 -25.92 20.18 14.33
C PHE A 24 -24.80 21.17 14.00
N ALA A 25 -23.71 20.74 13.35
CA ALA A 25 -22.63 21.65 13.00
C ALA A 25 -22.97 22.47 11.75
N THR A 26 -22.33 23.64 11.63
CA THR A 26 -22.43 24.53 10.46
C THR A 26 -21.04 24.98 10.02
N GLY A 27 -20.93 25.43 8.77
CA GLY A 27 -19.67 25.93 8.19
C GLY A 27 -18.54 24.89 8.18
N PHE A 28 -17.33 25.33 8.53
CA PHE A 28 -16.09 24.55 8.41
C PHE A 28 -16.13 23.20 9.15
N VAL A 29 -16.74 23.14 10.33
CA VAL A 29 -16.80 21.89 11.11
C VAL A 29 -17.62 20.84 10.38
N ARG A 30 -18.74 21.24 9.77
CA ARG A 30 -19.59 20.33 9.01
C ARG A 30 -18.94 19.88 7.71
N SER A 31 -18.27 20.79 7.00
CA SER A 31 -17.73 20.55 5.65
C SER A 31 -16.29 20.06 5.61
N TYR A 32 -15.64 19.80 6.74
CA TYR A 32 -14.24 19.34 6.74
C TYR A 32 -13.94 18.40 7.88
N ILE A 33 -14.30 18.76 9.12
CA ILE A 33 -14.06 17.88 10.27
C ILE A 33 -14.90 16.60 10.17
N GLY A 34 -16.12 16.68 9.62
CA GLY A 34 -16.91 15.51 9.26
C GLY A 34 -16.14 14.56 8.34
N ASP A 35 -15.61 15.06 7.22
CA ASP A 35 -14.93 14.25 6.21
C ASP A 35 -13.62 13.64 6.70
N VAL A 36 -12.93 14.29 7.65
CA VAL A 36 -11.75 13.72 8.32
C VAL A 36 -12.09 12.44 9.08
N LEU A 37 -13.29 12.34 9.65
CA LEU A 37 -13.70 11.20 10.48
C LEU A 37 -14.15 9.99 9.67
N VAL A 38 -14.57 10.17 8.42
CA VAL A 38 -15.07 9.10 7.54
C VAL A 38 -14.07 7.94 7.44
N ILE A 39 -12.79 8.25 7.17
CA ILE A 39 -11.74 7.23 7.00
C ILE A 39 -11.49 6.45 8.31
N PRO A 40 -11.26 7.09 9.48
CA PRO A 40 -11.25 6.41 10.77
C PRO A 40 -12.50 5.58 11.05
N THR A 41 -13.70 6.08 10.78
CA THR A 41 -14.96 5.36 11.02
C THR A 41 -15.01 4.06 10.22
N ILE A 42 -14.75 4.13 8.90
CA ILE A 42 -14.73 2.94 8.03
C ILE A 42 -13.62 1.97 8.48
N TYR A 43 -12.44 2.48 8.82
CA TYR A 43 -11.35 1.65 9.32
C TYR A 43 -11.75 0.88 10.59
N PHE A 44 -12.29 1.56 11.61
CA PHE A 44 -12.69 0.89 12.85
C PHE A 44 -13.86 -0.07 12.67
N LEU A 45 -14.80 0.21 11.76
CA LEU A 45 -15.84 -0.73 11.34
C LEU A 45 -15.21 -2.03 10.81
N LEU A 46 -14.29 -1.91 9.86
CA LEU A 46 -13.62 -3.06 9.26
C LEU A 46 -12.71 -3.79 10.26
N ARG A 47 -12.10 -3.09 11.22
CA ARG A 47 -11.31 -3.70 12.32
C ARG A 47 -12.14 -4.57 13.26
N ILE A 48 -13.46 -4.39 13.33
CA ILE A 48 -14.34 -5.31 14.09
C ILE A 48 -14.32 -6.70 13.44
N ILE A 49 -14.39 -6.75 12.11
CA ILE A 49 -14.35 -7.99 11.31
C ILE A 49 -12.91 -8.54 11.30
N PHE A 50 -11.96 -7.71 10.88
CA PHE A 50 -10.53 -8.02 10.76
C PHE A 50 -9.74 -7.67 12.03
N SER A 51 -10.21 -8.18 13.17
CA SER A 51 -9.65 -7.85 14.48
C SER A 51 -8.30 -8.47 14.83
N LYS A 52 -7.78 -9.36 13.97
CA LYS A 52 -6.46 -9.98 14.17
C LYS A 52 -5.41 -8.98 13.72
N ASP A 53 -4.39 -8.74 14.55
CA ASP A 53 -3.26 -7.90 14.18
C ASP A 53 -2.34 -8.64 13.21
N ASN A 54 -2.66 -8.52 11.94
CA ASN A 54 -1.84 -8.98 10.82
C ASN A 54 -1.57 -7.85 9.84
N ILE A 55 -0.69 -8.12 8.87
CA ILE A 55 -0.32 -7.19 7.79
C ILE A 55 -1.56 -6.57 7.15
N PHE A 56 -2.56 -7.39 6.83
CA PHE A 56 -3.80 -6.91 6.21
C PHE A 56 -4.49 -5.84 7.06
N SER A 57 -4.80 -6.15 8.32
CA SER A 57 -5.55 -5.27 9.20
C SER A 57 -4.84 -3.97 9.57
N VAL A 58 -3.50 -3.98 9.65
CA VAL A 58 -2.70 -2.87 10.16
C VAL A 58 -2.15 -2.00 9.02
N TYR A 59 -1.82 -2.60 7.87
CA TYR A 59 -1.12 -1.92 6.78
C TYR A 59 -2.02 -1.71 5.56
N VAL A 60 -2.73 -2.76 5.15
CA VAL A 60 -3.53 -2.77 3.93
C VAL A 60 -4.87 -2.08 4.15
N LEU A 61 -5.49 -2.30 5.31
CA LEU A 61 -6.82 -1.78 5.62
C LEU A 61 -6.90 -0.25 5.64
N PRO A 62 -5.98 0.51 6.28
CA PRO A 62 -5.99 1.97 6.21
C PRO A 62 -5.86 2.49 4.77
N LEU A 63 -4.96 1.89 3.98
CA LEU A 63 -4.78 2.23 2.57
C LEU A 63 -6.06 1.95 1.76
N LEU A 64 -6.70 0.81 2.00
CA LEU A 64 -7.97 0.47 1.36
C LEU A 64 -9.06 1.51 1.67
N CYS A 65 -9.19 1.92 2.93
CA CYS A 65 -10.15 2.96 3.33
C CYS A 65 -9.89 4.28 2.60
N TYR A 66 -8.63 4.69 2.52
CA TYR A 66 -8.25 5.91 1.79
C TYR A 66 -8.55 5.82 0.28
N CYS A 67 -8.27 4.66 -0.34
CA CYS A 67 -8.64 4.41 -1.72
C CYS A 67 -10.16 4.43 -1.95
N LEU A 68 -10.94 3.86 -1.02
CA LEU A 68 -12.41 3.91 -1.09
C LEU A 68 -12.93 5.35 -1.07
N GLY A 69 -12.38 6.22 -0.21
CA GLY A 69 -12.73 7.65 -0.19
C GLY A 69 -12.43 8.33 -1.53
N ARG A 70 -11.25 8.09 -2.11
CA ARG A 70 -10.92 8.64 -3.44
C ARG A 70 -11.80 8.10 -4.57
N VAL A 71 -12.22 6.84 -4.49
CA VAL A 71 -13.17 6.27 -5.45
C VAL A 71 -14.53 6.97 -5.31
N ALA A 72 -15.01 7.24 -4.10
CA ALA A 72 -16.24 8.01 -3.90
C ALA A 72 -16.16 9.40 -4.54
N GLU A 73 -15.06 10.13 -4.34
CA GLU A 73 -14.82 11.43 -4.98
C GLU A 73 -14.78 11.34 -6.50
N PHE A 74 -14.12 10.32 -7.05
CA PHE A 74 -14.09 10.11 -8.49
C PHE A 74 -15.48 9.80 -9.06
N LEU A 75 -16.28 9.01 -8.35
CA LEU A 75 -17.66 8.71 -8.74
C LEU A 75 -18.55 9.96 -8.73
N GLN A 76 -18.30 10.89 -7.81
CA GLN A 76 -18.98 12.19 -7.79
C GLN A 76 -18.51 13.11 -8.92
N LEU A 77 -17.21 13.07 -9.27
CA LEU A 77 -16.65 13.86 -10.37
C LEU A 77 -17.31 13.53 -11.71
N ILE A 78 -17.65 12.26 -11.94
CA ILE A 78 -18.36 11.81 -13.15
C ILE A 78 -19.89 11.92 -13.05
N ASP A 79 -20.43 12.47 -11.96
CA ASP A 79 -21.85 12.52 -11.63
C ASP A 79 -22.56 11.17 -11.81
N ILE A 80 -22.03 10.11 -11.18
CA ILE A 80 -22.60 8.75 -11.30
C ILE A 80 -24.08 8.71 -10.91
N THR A 81 -24.51 9.57 -9.98
CA THR A 81 -25.92 9.70 -9.59
C THR A 81 -26.79 10.19 -10.73
N GLY A 82 -26.33 11.19 -11.50
CA GLY A 82 -27.02 11.66 -12.70
C GLY A 82 -27.06 10.61 -13.80
N ILE A 83 -25.94 9.91 -14.02
CA ILE A 83 -25.82 8.84 -15.04
C ILE A 83 -26.78 7.69 -14.74
N LEU A 84 -26.90 7.28 -13.48
CA LEU A 84 -27.76 6.17 -13.05
C LEU A 84 -29.21 6.60 -12.77
N GLY A 85 -29.53 7.89 -12.88
CA GLY A 85 -30.85 8.43 -12.54
C GLY A 85 -31.21 8.29 -11.05
N ILE A 86 -30.20 8.19 -10.17
CA ILE A 86 -30.38 8.11 -8.72
C ILE A 86 -30.70 9.50 -8.20
N ASP A 87 -31.83 9.63 -7.52
CA ASP A 87 -32.18 10.87 -6.83
C ASP A 87 -31.14 11.17 -5.73
N LYS A 88 -30.56 12.38 -5.76
CA LYS A 88 -29.60 12.85 -4.73
C LYS A 88 -30.24 12.94 -3.35
N GLY A 89 -31.56 13.10 -3.27
CA GLY A 89 -32.32 13.06 -2.01
C GLY A 89 -32.57 11.65 -1.47
N SER A 90 -32.36 10.61 -2.27
CA SER A 90 -32.49 9.22 -1.83
C SER A 90 -31.35 8.80 -0.91
N LEU A 91 -31.58 7.76 -0.10
CA LEU A 91 -30.55 7.18 0.77
C LEU A 91 -29.27 6.84 0.00
N LEU A 92 -29.41 6.32 -1.22
CA LEU A 92 -28.28 5.93 -2.07
C LEU A 92 -27.55 7.17 -2.61
N GLY A 93 -28.29 8.23 -2.98
CA GLY A 93 -27.73 9.51 -3.42
C GLY A 93 -26.95 10.22 -2.31
N ILE A 94 -27.47 10.21 -1.08
CA ILE A 94 -26.77 10.77 0.09
C ILE A 94 -25.48 9.97 0.39
N LEU A 95 -25.51 8.65 0.22
CA LEU A 95 -24.36 7.77 0.52
C LEU A 95 -23.25 7.88 -0.54
N ILE A 96 -23.60 8.12 -1.81
CA ILE A 96 -22.63 8.43 -2.88
C ILE A 96 -22.05 9.85 -2.70
N GLY A 97 -22.84 10.77 -2.17
CA GLY A 97 -22.44 12.15 -1.91
C GLY A 97 -22.83 13.11 -3.04
N GLY A 98 -22.58 14.40 -2.82
CA GLY A 98 -23.15 15.49 -3.62
C GLY A 98 -22.33 15.88 -4.85
N SER A 99 -21.08 16.30 -4.62
CA SER A 99 -20.19 16.87 -5.63
C SER A 99 -18.74 16.72 -5.20
N PHE A 100 -17.88 16.44 -6.17
CA PHE A 100 -16.44 16.34 -5.98
C PHE A 100 -15.83 17.58 -5.30
N ASP A 101 -15.01 17.36 -4.27
CA ASP A 101 -14.19 18.40 -3.64
C ASP A 101 -12.76 17.89 -3.33
N LEU A 102 -11.76 18.60 -3.84
CA LEU A 102 -10.35 18.30 -3.53
C LEU A 102 -10.05 18.37 -2.02
N ARG A 103 -10.82 19.16 -1.27
CA ARG A 103 -10.69 19.25 0.19
C ARG A 103 -11.08 17.95 0.89
N ASP A 104 -11.98 17.17 0.30
CA ASP A 104 -12.41 15.88 0.86
C ASP A 104 -11.28 14.87 0.74
N ILE A 105 -10.54 14.89 -0.38
CA ILE A 105 -9.32 14.10 -0.55
C ILE A 105 -8.26 14.44 0.52
N LEU A 106 -8.11 15.73 0.86
CA LEU A 106 -7.21 16.17 1.93
C LEU A 106 -7.71 15.75 3.31
N ALA A 107 -9.03 15.86 3.56
CA ALA A 107 -9.65 15.41 4.79
C ALA A 107 -9.45 13.91 5.02
N TYR A 108 -9.63 13.10 3.97
CA TYR A 108 -9.37 11.65 4.00
C TYR A 108 -7.92 11.33 4.28
N LEU A 109 -6.98 12.15 3.77
CA LEU A 109 -5.57 12.00 4.06
C LEU A 109 -5.25 12.30 5.54
N VAL A 110 -5.88 13.33 6.12
CA VAL A 110 -5.78 13.62 7.57
C VAL A 110 -6.39 12.46 8.38
N GLY A 111 -7.53 11.91 7.96
CA GLY A 111 -8.13 10.73 8.57
C GLY A 111 -7.20 9.52 8.55
N LEU A 112 -6.50 9.28 7.43
CA LEU A 112 -5.47 8.25 7.34
C LEU A 112 -4.31 8.50 8.33
N TYR A 113 -3.90 9.75 8.52
CA TYR A 113 -2.87 10.11 9.49
C TYR A 113 -3.30 9.85 10.93
N LEU A 114 -4.56 10.10 11.28
CA LEU A 114 -5.12 9.76 12.60
C LEU A 114 -5.07 8.25 12.87
N ILE A 115 -5.38 7.42 11.87
CA ILE A 115 -5.22 5.96 11.95
C ILE A 115 -3.73 5.61 12.16
N GLY A 116 -2.83 6.28 11.44
CA GLY A 116 -1.39 6.11 11.59
C GLY A 116 -0.91 6.38 13.02
N ILE A 117 -1.33 7.50 13.63
CA ILE A 117 -1.03 7.82 15.02
C ILE A 117 -1.56 6.74 15.96
N PHE A 118 -2.81 6.32 15.78
CA PHE A 118 -3.41 5.25 16.57
C PHE A 118 -2.57 3.97 16.51
N LEU A 119 -2.14 3.57 15.31
CA LEU A 119 -1.31 2.39 15.10
C LEU A 119 0.10 2.52 15.72
N ALA A 120 0.71 3.70 15.66
CA ALA A 120 2.00 3.96 16.32
C ALA A 120 1.88 3.88 17.86
N LEU A 121 0.77 4.34 18.42
CA LEU A 121 0.50 4.22 19.85
C LEU A 121 0.22 2.77 20.26
N GLU A 122 -0.46 2.00 19.40
CA GLU A 122 -0.71 0.58 19.61
C GLU A 122 0.60 -0.24 19.49
N SER A 123 1.49 0.12 18.55
CA SER A 123 2.75 -0.59 18.34
C SER A 123 3.71 -0.45 19.54
N ARG A 124 3.70 0.70 20.23
CA ARG A 124 4.46 0.87 21.50
C ARG A 124 4.06 -0.11 22.59
N ARG A 125 2.88 -0.71 22.50
CA ARG A 125 2.33 -1.67 23.46
C ARG A 125 2.34 -3.11 22.94
N SER A 126 2.81 -3.33 21.70
CA SER A 126 2.72 -4.59 20.98
C SER A 126 4.11 -5.18 20.71
N THR A 127 4.27 -6.48 20.92
CA THR A 127 5.51 -7.24 20.69
C THR A 127 5.68 -7.74 19.25
N ASP A 128 4.93 -7.22 18.27
CA ASP A 128 4.88 -7.79 16.90
C ASP A 128 6.00 -7.32 15.95
N GLY A 129 7.02 -6.62 16.47
CA GLY A 129 8.17 -6.17 15.69
C GLY A 129 7.92 -4.93 14.82
N ARG A 130 6.71 -4.33 14.84
CA ARG A 130 6.42 -3.07 14.15
C ARG A 130 7.24 -1.90 14.70
N LYS A 131 7.96 -1.20 13.81
CA LYS A 131 8.60 0.08 14.12
C LYS A 131 7.54 1.16 14.35
N TRP A 132 7.73 2.01 15.36
CA TRP A 132 6.76 3.07 15.71
C TRP A 132 6.58 4.12 14.60
N TRP A 133 7.58 4.28 13.72
CA TRP A 133 7.55 5.24 12.61
C TRP A 133 7.00 4.65 11.31
N TYR A 134 6.58 3.38 11.28
CA TYR A 134 5.98 2.78 10.08
C TYR A 134 4.87 3.64 9.44
N PRO A 135 3.94 4.26 10.20
CA PRO A 135 2.89 5.08 9.61
C PRO A 135 3.40 6.26 8.76
N ILE A 136 4.62 6.75 9.03
CA ILE A 136 5.27 7.79 8.23
C ILE A 136 5.65 7.24 6.85
N ALA A 137 6.20 6.02 6.79
CA ALA A 137 6.53 5.38 5.52
C ALA A 137 5.27 5.15 4.66
N VAL A 138 4.18 4.67 5.27
CA VAL A 138 2.87 4.55 4.61
C VAL A 138 2.42 5.87 4.05
N PHE A 139 2.49 6.93 4.88
CA PHE A 139 2.03 8.25 4.50
C PHE A 139 2.75 8.76 3.23
N LEU A 140 4.08 8.60 3.16
CA LEU A 140 4.86 8.97 1.99
C LEU A 140 4.42 8.17 0.76
N HIS A 141 4.19 6.86 0.89
CA HIS A 141 3.69 6.02 -0.19
C HIS A 141 2.24 6.35 -0.61
N CYS A 142 1.37 6.74 0.32
CA CYS A 142 -0.03 7.07 0.04
C CYS A 142 -0.23 8.48 -0.55
N THR A 143 0.76 9.36 -0.42
CA THR A 143 0.72 10.72 -0.96
C THR A 143 1.56 10.82 -2.24
N TRP A 144 2.87 10.70 -2.08
CA TRP A 144 3.85 10.87 -3.15
C TRP A 144 3.93 9.65 -4.06
N GLY A 145 3.88 8.45 -3.47
CA GLY A 145 3.95 7.19 -4.20
C GLY A 145 2.60 6.58 -4.58
N TYR A 146 1.52 7.37 -4.59
CA TYR A 146 0.15 6.84 -4.58
C TYR A 146 -0.14 5.90 -5.76
N THR A 147 0.21 6.30 -6.98
CA THR A 147 -0.10 5.55 -8.21
C THR A 147 0.49 4.14 -8.21
N GLN A 148 1.78 4.00 -7.92
CA GLN A 148 2.41 2.68 -7.83
C GLN A 148 1.93 1.90 -6.60
N THR A 149 1.66 2.56 -5.48
CA THR A 149 1.16 1.90 -4.27
C THR A 149 -0.23 1.31 -4.48
N VAL A 150 -1.11 1.98 -5.23
CA VAL A 150 -2.42 1.43 -5.63
C VAL A 150 -2.26 0.23 -6.55
N GLY A 151 -1.35 0.30 -7.53
CA GLY A 151 -1.02 -0.87 -8.38
C GLY A 151 -0.54 -2.06 -7.55
N GLY A 152 0.35 -1.81 -6.59
CA GLY A 152 0.81 -2.82 -5.63
C GLY A 152 -0.31 -3.37 -4.76
N LEU A 153 -1.24 -2.53 -4.29
CA LEU A 153 -2.41 -2.95 -3.53
C LEU A 153 -3.32 -3.89 -4.35
N ILE A 154 -3.57 -3.56 -5.61
CA ILE A 154 -4.40 -4.40 -6.51
C ILE A 154 -3.76 -5.79 -6.66
N LEU A 155 -2.45 -5.86 -6.91
CA LEU A 155 -1.74 -7.13 -6.99
C LEU A 155 -1.72 -7.87 -5.64
N TYR A 156 -1.53 -7.16 -4.54
CA TYR A 156 -1.60 -7.75 -3.20
C TYR A 156 -2.97 -8.40 -2.96
N LEU A 157 -4.07 -7.73 -3.32
CA LEU A 157 -5.43 -8.26 -3.17
C LEU A 157 -5.67 -9.46 -4.10
N TRP A 158 -5.11 -9.44 -5.31
CA TRP A 158 -5.13 -10.59 -6.22
C TRP A 158 -4.43 -11.80 -5.60
N TYR A 159 -3.27 -11.58 -4.97
CA TYR A 159 -2.45 -12.61 -4.33
C TYR A 159 -2.68 -12.70 -2.80
N ILE A 160 -3.87 -12.36 -2.30
CA ILE A 160 -4.16 -12.34 -0.85
C ILE A 160 -4.02 -13.69 -0.13
N ARG A 161 -4.00 -14.78 -0.90
CA ARG A 161 -3.82 -16.16 -0.40
C ARG A 161 -2.34 -16.56 -0.30
N CYS A 162 -1.43 -15.77 -0.86
CA CYS A 162 -0.01 -16.03 -0.80
C CYS A 162 0.57 -15.65 0.58
N PRO A 163 1.74 -16.20 0.96
CA PRO A 163 2.42 -15.77 2.17
C PRO A 163 2.83 -14.29 2.08
N HIS A 164 2.51 -13.53 3.13
CA HIS A 164 2.89 -12.13 3.26
C HIS A 164 3.77 -11.94 4.48
N SER A 165 4.84 -11.17 4.34
CA SER A 165 5.76 -10.83 5.43
C SER A 165 6.17 -9.38 5.36
N TYR A 166 6.62 -8.82 6.48
CA TYR A 166 7.29 -7.53 6.47
C TYR A 166 8.69 -7.67 5.87
N TYR A 167 9.12 -6.68 5.10
CA TYR A 167 10.49 -6.55 4.63
C TYR A 167 10.93 -5.10 4.82
N GLY A 168 11.64 -4.82 5.92
CA GLY A 168 11.83 -3.44 6.36
C GLY A 168 10.49 -2.75 6.64
N GLU A 169 10.24 -1.62 5.97
CA GLU A 169 9.02 -0.83 6.09
C GLU A 169 7.93 -1.19 5.05
N VAL A 170 8.20 -2.12 4.13
CA VAL A 170 7.27 -2.51 3.05
C VAL A 170 6.69 -3.91 3.24
N ILE A 171 5.67 -4.23 2.45
CA ILE A 171 4.99 -5.52 2.46
C ILE A 171 5.59 -6.40 1.36
N ARG A 172 6.16 -7.55 1.75
CA ARG A 172 6.60 -8.59 0.82
C ARG A 172 5.51 -9.63 0.63
N THR A 173 5.18 -9.91 -0.62
CA THR A 173 4.32 -11.04 -1.01
C THR A 173 5.16 -12.09 -1.72
N LYS A 174 5.13 -13.32 -1.21
CA LYS A 174 5.78 -14.47 -1.82
C LYS A 174 4.82 -15.11 -2.82
N TRP A 175 5.01 -14.87 -4.11
CA TRP A 175 4.08 -15.26 -5.17
C TRP A 175 4.63 -16.42 -6.02
N PRO A 176 3.79 -17.12 -6.82
CA PRO A 176 4.24 -18.29 -7.58
C PRO A 176 5.13 -17.95 -8.80
N LEU A 177 5.32 -16.67 -9.11
CA LEU A 177 6.14 -16.24 -10.24
C LEU A 177 7.63 -16.23 -9.86
N LYS A 178 8.49 -16.73 -10.75
CA LYS A 178 9.96 -16.70 -10.61
C LYS A 178 10.56 -15.34 -11.02
N MET A 179 9.90 -14.24 -10.68
CA MET A 179 10.35 -12.87 -10.93
C MET A 179 10.08 -11.98 -9.72
N GLY A 180 10.82 -10.88 -9.63
CA GLY A 180 10.59 -9.81 -8.68
C GLY A 180 9.75 -8.69 -9.29
N LEU A 181 9.01 -7.97 -8.45
CA LEU A 181 8.31 -6.74 -8.84
C LEU A 181 8.18 -5.81 -7.62
N SER A 182 8.43 -4.53 -7.83
CA SER A 182 8.31 -3.49 -6.81
C SER A 182 7.34 -2.39 -7.22
N LEU A 183 6.32 -2.17 -6.40
CA LEU A 183 5.23 -1.21 -6.61
C LEU A 183 4.93 -0.45 -5.31
N GLY A 184 5.70 0.60 -5.04
CA GLY A 184 5.50 1.47 -3.89
C GLY A 184 5.70 0.72 -2.57
N LEU A 185 4.65 0.61 -1.76
CA LEU A 185 4.66 -0.08 -0.47
C LEU A 185 4.70 -1.62 -0.59
N PHE A 186 4.61 -2.17 -1.81
CA PHE A 186 4.52 -3.60 -2.05
C PHE A 186 5.69 -4.10 -2.89
N ILE A 187 6.36 -5.14 -2.39
CA ILE A 187 7.31 -5.92 -3.18
C ILE A 187 6.77 -7.34 -3.33
N PHE A 188 7.03 -7.93 -4.48
CA PHE A 188 6.63 -9.28 -4.83
C PHE A 188 7.88 -10.05 -5.21
N THR A 189 8.06 -11.21 -4.61
CA THR A 189 9.24 -12.04 -4.80
C THR A 189 8.82 -13.49 -4.94
N PRO A 190 9.60 -14.36 -5.60
CA PRO A 190 9.29 -15.77 -5.70
C PRO A 190 9.09 -16.43 -4.33
N GLU A 191 8.23 -17.43 -4.31
CA GLU A 191 8.05 -18.30 -3.15
C GLU A 191 9.31 -19.12 -2.87
N ASP A 192 9.61 -19.29 -1.57
CA ASP A 192 10.74 -20.08 -1.11
C ASP A 192 10.42 -21.58 -1.21
N PRO A 193 11.44 -22.43 -1.46
CA PRO A 193 11.32 -23.88 -1.28
C PRO A 193 10.79 -24.24 0.10
N ARG A 194 10.06 -25.37 0.18
CA ARG A 194 9.47 -25.89 1.42
C ARG A 194 10.50 -25.90 2.55
N GLU A 195 10.12 -25.48 3.76
CA GLU A 195 11.06 -25.31 4.88
C GLU A 195 11.80 -26.59 5.28
N ASP A 196 11.19 -27.77 5.05
CA ASP A 196 11.78 -29.08 5.32
C ASP A 196 12.82 -29.53 4.27
N ASP A 197 12.89 -28.84 3.13
CA ASP A 197 13.87 -29.11 2.08
C ASP A 197 15.23 -28.50 2.45
N THR A 198 16.15 -29.36 2.89
CA THR A 198 17.52 -29.00 3.30
C THR A 198 18.55 -29.22 2.19
N SER A 199 18.11 -29.48 0.95
CA SER A 199 19.02 -29.64 -0.18
C SER A 199 19.82 -28.38 -0.47
N GLU A 200 21.02 -28.55 -1.04
CA GLU A 200 21.85 -27.42 -1.48
C GLU A 200 21.13 -26.56 -2.53
N ALA A 201 20.32 -27.19 -3.39
CA ALA A 201 19.49 -26.49 -4.38
C ALA A 201 18.45 -25.58 -3.70
N ALA A 202 17.75 -26.09 -2.67
CA ALA A 202 16.79 -25.29 -1.91
C ALA A 202 17.48 -24.14 -1.15
N ALA A 203 18.67 -24.36 -0.60
CA ALA A 203 19.46 -23.31 0.03
C ALA A 203 19.90 -22.22 -0.96
N ALA A 204 20.35 -22.62 -2.16
CA ALA A 204 20.71 -21.69 -3.22
C ALA A 204 19.51 -20.87 -3.72
N GLU A 205 18.35 -21.49 -3.87
CA GLU A 205 17.12 -20.82 -4.29
C GLU A 205 16.62 -19.82 -3.22
N ARG A 206 16.63 -20.18 -1.93
CA ARG A 206 16.31 -19.24 -0.84
C ARG A 206 17.24 -18.03 -0.84
N LYS A 207 18.54 -18.27 -1.05
CA LYS A 207 19.52 -17.19 -1.15
C LYS A 207 19.22 -16.28 -2.34
N LEU A 208 18.91 -16.84 -3.50
CA LEU A 208 18.54 -16.08 -4.70
C LEU A 208 17.27 -15.24 -4.48
N ASN A 209 16.25 -15.83 -3.85
CA ASN A 209 14.99 -15.13 -3.53
C ASN A 209 15.21 -13.98 -2.55
N GLU A 210 16.12 -14.14 -1.58
CA GLU A 210 16.48 -13.06 -0.66
C GLU A 210 17.28 -11.96 -1.34
N GLU A 211 18.26 -12.31 -2.19
CA GLU A 211 19.00 -11.34 -3.02
C GLU A 211 18.04 -10.54 -3.93
N MET A 212 17.03 -11.20 -4.51
CA MET A 212 15.98 -10.55 -5.27
C MET A 212 15.12 -9.63 -4.38
N ALA A 213 14.76 -10.05 -3.16
CA ALA A 213 14.01 -9.22 -2.24
C ALA A 213 14.75 -7.92 -1.87
N VAL A 214 16.08 -7.99 -1.65
CA VAL A 214 16.92 -6.82 -1.41
C VAL A 214 16.89 -5.86 -2.61
N HIS A 215 16.98 -6.39 -3.83
CA HIS A 215 16.89 -5.60 -5.06
C HIS A 215 15.52 -4.92 -5.22
N GLU A 216 14.42 -5.67 -5.10
CA GLU A 216 13.06 -5.11 -5.17
C GLU A 216 12.79 -4.07 -4.08
N TYR A 217 13.39 -4.26 -2.91
CA TYR A 217 13.36 -3.28 -1.84
C TYR A 217 14.05 -1.97 -2.23
N GLY A 218 15.15 -2.04 -2.97
CA GLY A 218 15.81 -0.87 -3.58
C GLY A 218 14.89 -0.04 -4.47
N HIS A 219 14.08 -0.69 -5.30
CA HIS A 219 13.09 -0.02 -6.14
C HIS A 219 12.02 0.73 -5.34
N THR A 220 11.75 0.36 -4.08
CA THR A 220 10.80 1.09 -3.23
C THR A 220 11.32 2.49 -2.88
N PHE A 221 12.62 2.66 -2.70
CA PHE A 221 13.25 3.97 -2.50
C PHE A 221 13.26 4.80 -3.78
N GLN A 222 13.39 4.16 -4.94
CA GLN A 222 13.22 4.84 -6.24
C GLN A 222 11.78 5.32 -6.42
N ALA A 223 10.80 4.52 -5.99
CA ALA A 223 9.41 4.92 -5.97
C ALA A 223 9.15 6.12 -5.05
N LEU A 224 9.84 6.20 -3.92
CA LEU A 224 9.81 7.38 -3.04
C LEU A 224 10.57 8.57 -3.61
N LEU A 225 11.66 8.37 -4.35
CA LEU A 225 12.40 9.48 -4.98
C LEU A 225 11.60 10.12 -6.12
N PHE A 226 11.08 9.29 -7.04
CA PHE A 226 10.44 9.77 -8.26
C PHE A 226 8.93 9.96 -8.14
N GLY A 227 8.29 9.40 -7.10
CA GLY A 227 6.87 9.59 -6.82
C GLY A 227 5.99 9.27 -8.04
N PRO A 228 5.17 10.21 -8.56
CA PRO A 228 4.35 9.98 -9.75
C PRO A 228 5.14 9.61 -11.02
N LEU A 229 6.41 10.01 -11.11
CA LEU A 229 7.26 9.75 -12.27
C LEU A 229 7.95 8.39 -12.22
N TYR A 230 7.86 7.66 -11.09
CA TYR A 230 8.54 6.38 -10.90
C TYR A 230 8.25 5.37 -12.02
N LEU A 231 6.98 5.19 -12.39
CA LEU A 231 6.63 4.22 -13.43
C LEU A 231 7.22 4.61 -14.80
N ILE A 232 7.36 5.90 -15.10
CA ILE A 232 7.89 6.38 -16.37
C ILE A 232 9.42 6.31 -16.40
N VAL A 233 10.07 6.77 -15.32
CA VAL A 233 11.52 6.91 -15.25
C VAL A 233 12.22 5.60 -14.90
N VAL A 234 11.58 4.75 -14.11
CA VAL A 234 12.17 3.52 -13.56
C VAL A 234 11.38 2.30 -13.99
N GLY A 235 10.08 2.26 -13.69
CA GLY A 235 9.27 1.05 -13.89
C GLY A 235 9.24 0.55 -15.33
N ILE A 236 8.93 1.44 -16.28
CA ILE A 236 8.88 1.11 -17.71
C ILE A 236 10.28 0.74 -18.23
N PRO A 237 11.36 1.52 -18.01
CA PRO A 237 12.70 1.11 -18.43
C PRO A 237 13.15 -0.22 -17.84
N SER A 238 12.92 -0.46 -16.55
CA SER A 238 13.25 -1.71 -15.86
C SER A 238 12.52 -2.91 -16.47
N LEU A 239 11.19 -2.83 -16.59
CA LEU A 239 10.37 -3.89 -17.20
C LEU A 239 10.73 -4.12 -18.66
N ALA A 240 10.95 -3.05 -19.43
CA ALA A 240 11.38 -3.14 -20.82
C ALA A 240 12.71 -3.90 -20.93
N TRP A 241 13.69 -3.51 -20.12
CA TRP A 241 15.03 -4.12 -20.09
C TRP A 241 15.00 -5.60 -19.66
N GLY A 242 14.11 -5.94 -18.74
CA GLY A 242 13.92 -7.29 -18.21
C GLY A 242 13.03 -8.21 -19.04
N LEU A 243 12.06 -7.69 -19.80
CA LEU A 243 11.03 -8.50 -20.46
C LEU A 243 11.11 -8.46 -22.00
N ILE A 244 11.53 -7.36 -22.63
CA ILE A 244 11.50 -7.25 -24.10
C ILE A 244 12.61 -8.13 -24.72
N PRO A 245 12.26 -9.07 -25.63
CA PRO A 245 13.22 -9.98 -26.24
C PRO A 245 14.37 -9.30 -26.97
N ALA A 246 14.11 -8.15 -27.61
CA ALA A 246 15.14 -7.37 -28.30
C ALA A 246 16.25 -6.89 -27.35
N PHE A 247 15.90 -6.40 -26.16
CA PHE A 247 16.90 -5.98 -25.16
C PHE A 247 17.62 -7.16 -24.53
N LYS A 248 16.93 -8.29 -24.28
CA LYS A 248 17.57 -9.53 -23.81
C LYS A 248 18.62 -10.03 -24.80
N LYS A 249 18.27 -10.09 -26.09
CA LYS A 249 19.18 -10.50 -27.16
C LYS A 249 20.37 -9.55 -27.26
N MET A 250 20.13 -8.24 -27.30
CA MET A 250 21.20 -7.24 -27.34
C MET A 250 22.17 -7.37 -26.15
N ARG A 251 21.66 -7.59 -24.93
CA ARG A 251 22.50 -7.79 -23.75
C ARG A 251 23.37 -9.03 -23.87
N SER A 252 22.78 -10.14 -24.31
CA SER A 252 23.49 -11.39 -24.55
C SER A 252 24.58 -11.22 -25.61
N ASP A 253 24.24 -10.63 -26.76
CA ASP A 253 25.16 -10.45 -27.89
C ASP A 253 26.34 -9.52 -27.54
N LYS A 254 26.12 -8.54 -26.64
CA LYS A 254 27.14 -7.55 -26.24
C LYS A 254 27.80 -7.84 -24.89
N GLY A 255 27.45 -8.92 -24.20
CA GLY A 255 27.97 -9.23 -22.86
C GLY A 255 27.61 -8.19 -21.79
N ILE A 256 26.48 -7.49 -21.94
CA ILE A 256 26.05 -6.42 -21.04
C ILE A 256 25.23 -7.02 -19.89
N SER A 257 25.70 -6.82 -18.65
CA SER A 257 25.00 -7.23 -17.42
C SER A 257 23.63 -6.54 -17.30
N TYR A 258 22.64 -7.24 -16.73
CA TYR A 258 21.34 -6.65 -16.42
C TYR A 258 21.47 -5.39 -15.55
N THR A 259 22.34 -5.43 -14.54
CA THR A 259 22.62 -4.29 -13.65
C THR A 259 23.34 -3.10 -14.31
N SER A 260 23.66 -3.15 -15.59
CA SER A 260 24.20 -1.99 -16.32
C SER A 260 23.19 -0.85 -16.48
N LEU A 261 21.89 -1.15 -16.46
CA LEU A 261 20.85 -0.14 -16.49
C LEU A 261 20.84 0.62 -15.16
N PHE A 262 20.81 1.96 -15.21
CA PHE A 262 20.98 2.81 -14.03
C PHE A 262 19.98 2.49 -12.92
N CYS A 263 18.71 2.23 -13.26
CA CYS A 263 17.68 1.92 -12.28
C CYS A 263 17.89 0.55 -11.62
N GLU A 264 18.38 -0.44 -12.35
CA GLU A 264 18.71 -1.76 -11.80
C GLU A 264 19.93 -1.67 -10.87
N LYS A 265 20.95 -0.92 -11.29
CA LYS A 265 22.14 -0.68 -10.46
C LYS A 265 21.78 0.01 -9.15
N TRP A 266 21.03 1.11 -9.24
CA TRP A 266 20.60 1.87 -8.07
C TRP A 266 19.72 1.04 -7.15
N ALA A 267 18.86 0.17 -7.68
CA ALA A 267 18.02 -0.69 -6.87
C ALA A 267 18.87 -1.66 -6.04
N SER A 268 19.83 -2.35 -6.67
CA SER A 268 20.75 -3.21 -5.93
C SER A 268 21.62 -2.44 -4.94
N ASP A 269 22.22 -1.31 -5.35
CA ASP A 269 23.10 -0.50 -4.48
C ASP A 269 22.34 0.05 -3.25
N TRP A 270 21.13 0.58 -3.44
CA TRP A 270 20.33 1.13 -2.33
C TRP A 270 19.76 0.03 -1.44
N GLY A 271 19.30 -1.07 -2.03
CA GLY A 271 18.88 -2.26 -1.28
C GLY A 271 19.99 -2.80 -0.38
N GLU A 272 21.20 -2.96 -0.93
CA GLU A 272 22.38 -3.42 -0.17
C GLU A 272 22.74 -2.43 0.95
N THR A 273 22.74 -1.13 0.64
CA THR A 273 23.08 -0.08 1.61
C THR A 273 22.13 -0.08 2.81
N VAL A 274 20.82 -0.23 2.58
CA VAL A 274 19.83 -0.16 3.65
C VAL A 274 19.71 -1.48 4.42
N THR A 275 19.81 -2.62 3.74
CA THR A 275 19.62 -3.93 4.38
C THR A 275 20.90 -4.53 4.96
N GLY A 276 22.08 -4.09 4.48
CA GLY A 276 23.37 -4.72 4.78
C GLY A 276 23.54 -6.12 4.15
N LYS A 277 22.58 -6.56 3.33
CA LYS A 277 22.59 -7.87 2.66
C LYS A 277 22.95 -7.70 1.19
N LYS A 278 23.43 -8.76 0.54
CA LYS A 278 23.70 -8.73 -0.90
C LYS A 278 22.41 -8.69 -1.70
N ALA A 279 22.38 -7.86 -2.74
CA ALA A 279 21.29 -7.84 -3.71
C ALA A 279 21.62 -8.72 -4.92
N LEU A 280 20.58 -9.07 -5.65
CA LEU A 280 20.73 -9.75 -6.93
C LEU A 280 21.48 -8.83 -7.90
N ARG A 281 22.56 -9.34 -8.49
CA ARG A 281 23.29 -8.69 -9.57
C ARG A 281 23.42 -9.67 -10.73
N THR A 282 22.65 -9.42 -11.79
CA THR A 282 22.59 -10.22 -13.03
C THR A 282 23.13 -9.46 -14.23
#